data_AF-N9EVE8-F1
#
_entry.id   AF-N9EVE8-F1
#
_cell.length_a   1.000
_cell.length_b   1.000
_cell.length_c   1.000
_cell.angle_alpha   90.00
_cell.angle_beta   90.00
_cell.angle_gamma   90.00
#
_symmetry.space_group_name_H-M   'P 1'
#
loop_
_entity.id
_entity.type
_entity.pdbx_description
1 polymer ?
#
loop_
_entity_poly.entity_id
_entity_poly.type
_entity_poly.pdbx_seq_one_letter_code
_entity_poly.pdbx_strand_id
1 'polypeptide(L)'
;RKGEKNTPYLIGQEWISVEKMKGKNGISALWEHTGTARDNKDPLIGFEVDTARSSPYTESSSMEQFDALKLYESILKTIRKFGE
;
A
#
# COMPACT_ATOMS: atom_id res chain seq x y z
N ARG A 1 3.55 -2.22 -10.14
CA ARG A 1 2.13 -2.41 -10.50
C ARG A 1 1.46 -1.04 -10.46
N LYS A 2 0.62 -0.71 -11.44
CA LYS A 2 -0.20 0.51 -11.42
C LYS A 2 -1.60 0.16 -11.91
N GLY A 3 -2.63 0.67 -11.26
CA GLY A 3 -3.99 0.67 -11.80
C GLY A 3 -5.06 0.50 -10.73
N GLU A 4 -6.27 0.18 -11.16
CA GLU A 4 -7.40 -0.07 -10.27
C GLU A 4 -7.13 -1.27 -9.36
N LYS A 5 -7.40 -1.07 -8.07
CA LYS A 5 -7.36 -2.08 -7.03
C LYS A 5 -8.55 -1.87 -6.11
N ASN A 6 -9.65 -2.55 -6.43
CA ASN A 6 -10.84 -2.50 -5.58
C ASN A 6 -10.73 -3.52 -4.45
N THR A 7 -11.19 -3.15 -3.27
CA THR A 7 -11.49 -4.08 -2.17
C THR A 7 -12.98 -4.42 -2.22
N PRO A 8 -13.47 -5.36 -1.39
CA PRO A 8 -14.91 -5.60 -1.29
C PRO A 8 -15.73 -4.37 -0.87
N TYR A 9 -15.10 -3.37 -0.25
CA TYR A 9 -15.74 -2.22 0.38
C TYR A 9 -15.44 -0.89 -0.30
N LEU A 10 -14.31 -0.81 -1.03
CA LEU A 10 -13.76 0.45 -1.52
C LEU A 10 -13.21 0.31 -2.94
N ILE A 11 -13.43 1.33 -3.75
CA ILE A 11 -12.81 1.49 -5.06
C ILE A 11 -11.56 2.33 -4.89
N GLY A 12 -10.43 1.89 -5.45
CA GLY A 12 -9.17 2.62 -5.29
C GLY A 12 -8.18 2.39 -6.42
N GLN A 13 -7.14 3.22 -6.41
CA GLN A 13 -6.00 3.14 -7.32
C GLN A 13 -4.77 2.68 -6.54
N GLU A 14 -3.95 1.85 -7.17
CA GLU A 14 -2.74 1.29 -6.58
C GLU A 14 -1.51 1.71 -7.41
N TRP A 15 -0.42 1.98 -6.70
CA TRP A 15 0.92 2.08 -7.24
C TRP A 15 1.90 1.29 -6.37
N ILE A 16 2.62 0.34 -6.96
CA ILE A 16 3.65 -0.45 -6.28
C ILE A 16 4.93 -0.45 -7.11
N SER A 17 6.04 -0.05 -6.52
CA SER A 17 7.39 -0.27 -7.06
C SER A 17 8.13 -1.34 -6.25
N VAL A 18 9.01 -2.07 -6.95
CA VAL A 18 9.97 -2.96 -6.31
C VAL A 18 11.25 -2.17 -6.11
N GLU A 19 11.68 -2.10 -4.86
CA GLU A 19 12.85 -1.33 -4.47
C GLU A 19 14.04 -2.27 -4.33
N LYS A 20 15.06 -2.07 -5.18
CA LYS A 20 16.30 -2.86 -5.11
C LYS A 20 17.09 -2.43 -3.88
N MET A 21 17.35 -3.36 -2.98
CA MET A 21 18.08 -3.13 -1.73
C MET A 21 19.17 -4.19 -1.57
N LYS A 22 20.14 -3.97 -0.67
CA LYS A 22 21.18 -4.98 -0.41
C LYS A 22 20.57 -6.20 0.28
N GLY A 23 20.90 -7.38 -0.23
CA GLY A 23 20.45 -8.68 0.31
C GLY A 23 19.08 -9.10 -0.18
N LYS A 24 18.06 -8.26 -0.05
CA LYS A 24 16.68 -8.55 -0.45
C LYS A 24 15.97 -7.33 -1.01
N ASN A 25 15.08 -7.51 -1.99
CA ASN A 25 14.27 -6.40 -2.51
C ASN A 25 13.14 -6.06 -1.54
N GLY A 26 12.85 -4.76 -1.38
CA GLY A 26 11.65 -4.26 -0.70
C GLY A 26 10.56 -3.84 -1.68
N ILE A 27 9.52 -3.19 -1.16
CA ILE A 27 8.49 -2.53 -1.96
C ILE A 27 8.25 -1.12 -1.42
N SER A 28 7.83 -0.22 -2.31
CA SER A 28 7.08 0.98 -1.97
C SER A 28 5.70 0.84 -2.59
N ALA A 29 4.66 0.81 -1.76
CA ALA A 29 3.29 0.55 -2.16
C ALA A 29 2.37 1.66 -1.63
N LEU A 30 1.59 2.23 -2.53
CA LEU A 30 0.57 3.23 -2.26
C LEU A 30 -0.76 2.72 -2.80
N TRP A 31 -1.81 2.88 -2.00
CA TRP A 31 -3.19 2.72 -2.42
C TRP A 31 -4.01 3.91 -1.97
N GLU A 32 -4.89 4.39 -2.84
CA GLU A 32 -5.76 5.53 -2.55
C GLU A 32 -7.20 5.27 -2.98
N HIS A 33 -8.12 5.50 -2.04
CA HIS A 33 -9.55 5.68 -2.31
C HIS A 33 -9.87 7.15 -2.16
N THR A 34 -10.26 7.79 -3.27
CA THR A 34 -10.47 9.25 -3.33
C THR A 34 -11.65 9.74 -2.48
N GLY A 35 -12.61 8.87 -2.18
CA GLY A 35 -13.85 9.21 -1.49
C GLY A 35 -14.78 10.11 -2.30
N THR A 36 -15.81 10.63 -1.64
CA THR A 36 -16.83 11.50 -2.21
C THR A 36 -16.79 12.88 -1.55
N ALA A 37 -16.72 13.93 -2.37
CA ALA A 37 -16.67 15.30 -1.88
C ALA A 37 -17.89 15.63 -1.01
N ARG A 38 -17.64 16.16 0.20
CA ARG A 38 -18.65 16.52 1.20
C ARG A 38 -19.47 15.34 1.77
N ASP A 39 -19.01 14.09 1.62
CA ASP A 39 -19.59 12.95 2.31
C ASP A 39 -18.59 12.33 3.30
N ASN A 40 -18.81 12.55 4.59
CA ASN A 40 -17.94 12.02 5.64
C ASN A 40 -18.06 10.50 5.83
N LYS A 41 -19.07 9.85 5.24
CA LYS A 41 -19.20 8.38 5.26
C LYS A 41 -18.36 7.72 4.17
N ASP A 42 -17.88 8.49 3.19
CA ASP A 42 -17.02 8.03 2.08
C ASP A 42 -15.78 8.93 1.99
N PRO A 43 -14.89 8.88 3.01
CA PRO A 43 -13.75 9.78 3.09
C PRO A 43 -12.61 9.36 2.14
N LEU A 44 -11.69 10.30 1.87
CA LEU A 44 -10.38 9.96 1.31
C LEU A 44 -9.64 9.01 2.27
N ILE A 45 -9.11 7.91 1.73
CA ILE A 45 -8.27 6.95 2.46
C ILE A 45 -6.99 6.71 1.67
N GLY A 46 -5.85 7.04 2.27
CA GLY A 46 -4.52 6.68 1.78
C GLY A 46 -3.93 5.55 2.62
N PHE A 47 -3.35 4.56 1.97
CA PHE A 47 -2.62 3.46 2.61
C PHE A 47 -1.26 3.28 1.96
N GLU A 48 -0.21 3.41 2.76
CA GLU A 48 1.18 3.31 2.30
C GLU A 48 1.93 2.21 3.08
N VAL A 49 2.68 1.40 2.35
CA VAL A 49 3.60 0.40 2.89
C VAL A 49 4.94 0.56 2.21
N ASP A 50 5.94 0.93 2.99
CA ASP A 50 7.33 0.97 2.57
C ASP A 50 8.16 0.00 3.42
N THR A 51 8.78 -0.97 2.77
CA THR A 51 9.71 -1.92 3.42
C THR A 51 11.17 -1.64 3.08
N ALA A 52 11.43 -0.68 2.19
CA ALA A 52 12.72 -0.41 1.61
C ALA A 52 13.34 0.81 2.29
N ARG A 53 14.24 0.57 3.25
CA ARG A 53 14.97 1.64 3.92
C ARG A 53 16.17 2.06 3.09
N SER A 54 16.07 3.22 2.45
CA SER A 54 17.20 3.90 1.81
C SER A 54 17.73 5.02 2.70
N SER A 55 19.01 4.95 3.06
CA SER A 55 19.76 6.00 3.72
C SER A 55 21.14 6.13 3.07
N PRO A 56 21.86 7.27 3.22
CA PRO A 56 23.19 7.46 2.63
C PRO A 56 24.21 6.36 2.97
N TYR A 57 23.98 5.60 4.04
CA TYR A 57 24.88 4.56 4.52
C TYR A 57 24.30 3.14 4.47
N THR A 58 22.98 3.00 4.30
CA THR A 58 22.29 1.71 4.32
C THR A 58 21.16 1.66 3.31
N GLU A 59 21.21 0.66 2.43
CA GLU A 59 20.11 0.27 1.54
C GLU A 59 19.71 -1.14 1.95
N SER A 60 18.65 -1.25 2.74
CA SER A 60 18.23 -2.53 3.31
C SER A 60 16.71 -2.60 3.29
N SER A 61 16.18 -3.80 3.10
CA SER A 61 14.76 -4.04 3.32
C SER A 61 14.55 -4.87 4.59
N SER A 62 13.53 -4.49 5.36
CA SER A 62 13.11 -5.24 6.56
C SER A 62 12.41 -6.56 6.22
N MET A 63 11.94 -6.71 4.97
CA MET A 63 11.11 -7.83 4.52
C MET A 63 11.42 -8.22 3.08
N GLU A 64 11.34 -9.50 2.75
CA GLU A 64 11.41 -9.94 1.36
C GLU A 64 10.21 -9.41 0.57
N GLN A 65 10.42 -9.05 -0.70
CA GLN A 65 9.38 -8.51 -1.59
C GLN A 65 8.07 -9.30 -1.53
N PHE A 66 8.16 -10.63 -1.54
CA PHE A 66 6.98 -11.50 -1.53
C PHE A 66 6.16 -11.38 -0.24
N ASP A 67 6.82 -11.35 0.91
CA ASP A 67 6.14 -11.22 2.21
C ASP A 67 5.65 -9.79 2.43
N ALA A 68 6.37 -8.79 1.92
CA ALA A 68 5.94 -7.39 1.93
C ALA A 68 4.64 -7.19 1.15
N LEU A 69 4.52 -7.82 -0.04
CA LEU A 69 3.29 -7.81 -0.82
C LEU A 69 2.13 -8.50 -0.08
N LYS A 70 2.38 -9.64 0.58
CA LYS A 70 1.35 -10.31 1.39
C LYS A 70 0.88 -9.45 2.54
N LEU A 71 1.78 -8.77 3.24
CA LEU A 71 1.45 -7.85 4.32
C LEU A 71 0.55 -6.73 3.80
N TYR A 72 1.00 -6.07 2.73
CA TYR A 72 0.25 -5.01 2.06
C TYR A 72 -1.16 -5.47 1.67
N GLU A 73 -1.29 -6.60 0.96
CA GLU A 73 -2.59 -7.11 0.53
C GLU A 73 -3.47 -7.55 1.71
N SER A 74 -2.86 -8.08 2.77
CA SER A 74 -3.57 -8.54 3.97
C SER A 74 -4.12 -7.41 4.83
N ILE A 75 -3.46 -6.25 4.85
CA ILE A 75 -3.97 -5.05 5.51
C ILE A 75 -4.99 -4.36 4.60
N LEU A 76 -4.68 -4.19 3.31
CA LEU A 76 -5.57 -3.49 2.38
C LEU A 76 -6.98 -4.10 2.36
N LYS A 77 -7.09 -5.44 2.37
CA LYS A 77 -8.39 -6.13 2.36
C LYS A 77 -9.25 -5.90 3.62
N THR A 78 -8.67 -5.41 4.71
CA THR A 78 -9.40 -5.15 5.97
C THR A 78 -9.86 -3.69 6.10
N ILE A 79 -9.37 -2.81 5.23
CA ILE A 79 -9.79 -1.41 5.19
C ILE A 79 -11.22 -1.32 4.65
N ARG A 80 -12.10 -0.70 5.43
CA ARG A 80 -13.53 -0.53 5.12
C ARG A 80 -14.09 0.71 5.80
N LYS A 81 -15.20 1.21 5.29
CA LYS A 81 -15.97 2.30 5.91
C LYS A 81 -16.59 1.85 7.22
N PHE A 82 -16.85 2.81 8.11
CA PHE A 82 -17.58 2.53 9.34
C PHE A 82 -19.01 2.07 9.00
N GLY A 83 -19.39 0.89 9.47
CA GLY A 83 -20.72 0.31 9.25
C GLY A 83 -20.83 -0.65 8.07
N GLU A 84 -19.73 -0.92 7.36
CA GLU A 84 -19.59 -2.03 6.41
C GLU A 84 -18.77 -3.19 7.01
#